data_AF-A0A7U6KMI7-F1
#
_entry.id   AF-A0A7U6KMI7-F1
#
_cell.length_a   1.000
_cell.length_b   1.000
_cell.length_c   1.000
_cell.angle_alpha   90.00
_cell.angle_beta   90.00
_cell.angle_gamma   90.00
#
_symmetry.space_group_name_H-M   'P 1'
#
loop_
_entity.id
_entity.type
_entity.pdbx_description
1 polymer ?
#
loop_
_entity_poly.entity_id
_entity_poly.type
_entity_poly.pdbx_seq_one_letter_code
_entity_poly.pdbx_strand_id
1 'polypeptide(L)'
;MLFDRLQISETEVGSILIIGGAGGVGSIAIQLLKAKTNLTVIATASREETKSWVESLGADHVIDHSKDLNAQIETLGIAKPKYVFSTNHTETYIEQIVSLIAPQGKLGLIDDPQTFDIMPFKTKSISIHWELMFTRSMYETDDIEKQGDLVTIP
;
A
#
# COMPACT_ATOMS: atom_id res chain seq x y z
N MET A 1 7.56 2.36 -6.28
CA MET A 1 6.31 2.52 -5.49
C MET A 1 6.50 3.25 -4.15
N LEU A 2 6.93 2.59 -3.06
CA LEU A 2 6.84 3.14 -1.68
C LEU A 2 7.61 4.46 -1.46
N PHE A 3 8.89 4.48 -1.80
CA PHE A 3 9.77 5.63 -1.53
C PHE A 3 9.84 6.61 -2.71
N ASP A 4 9.64 6.13 -3.94
CA ASP A 4 9.70 6.96 -5.16
C ASP A 4 8.35 7.63 -5.47
N ARG A 5 7.26 6.84 -5.57
CA ARG A 5 5.93 7.34 -5.97
C ARG A 5 5.16 7.91 -4.79
N LEU A 6 5.00 7.11 -3.72
CA LEU A 6 4.32 7.58 -2.51
C LEU A 6 5.18 8.58 -1.72
N GLN A 7 6.49 8.66 -1.99
CA GLN A 7 7.43 9.57 -1.33
C GLN A 7 7.37 9.44 0.18
N ILE A 8 7.29 8.21 0.68
CA ILE A 8 7.35 7.93 2.11
C ILE A 8 8.78 8.22 2.57
N SER A 9 8.91 9.08 3.59
CA SER A 9 10.20 9.40 4.20
C SER A 9 10.50 8.49 5.40
N GLU A 10 11.76 8.40 5.82
CA GLU A 10 12.15 7.64 7.01
C GLU A 10 11.53 8.24 8.30
N THR A 11 11.38 9.57 8.32
CA THR A 11 10.79 10.34 9.41
C THR A 11 9.27 10.44 9.34
N GLU A 12 8.63 9.73 8.41
CA GLU A 12 7.19 9.80 8.23
C GLU A 12 6.45 9.30 9.48
N VAL A 13 5.40 10.04 9.88
CA VAL A 13 4.54 9.69 11.02
C VAL A 13 3.15 9.38 10.49
N GLY A 14 2.54 8.31 11.02
CA GLY A 14 1.21 7.86 10.66
C GLY A 14 1.20 6.38 10.34
N SER A 15 0.22 5.97 9.54
CA SER A 15 0.06 4.57 9.15
C SER A 15 -0.12 4.38 7.65
N ILE A 16 0.24 3.18 7.20
CA ILE A 16 0.05 2.68 5.85
C ILE A 16 -0.75 1.39 5.91
N LEU A 17 -1.79 1.28 5.07
CA LEU A 17 -2.51 0.03 4.84
C LEU A 17 -1.99 -0.64 3.57
N ILE A 18 -1.59 -1.90 3.68
CA ILE A 18 -1.17 -2.76 2.57
C ILE A 18 -2.26 -3.80 2.30
N ILE A 19 -2.96 -3.65 1.17
CA ILE A 19 -3.96 -4.62 0.70
C ILE A 19 -3.23 -5.69 -0.13
N GLY A 20 -3.43 -6.96 0.23
CA GLY A 20 -2.68 -8.10 -0.31
C GLY A 20 -1.33 -8.32 0.38
N GLY A 21 -1.24 -8.10 1.69
CA GLY A 21 0.00 -8.23 2.48
C GLY A 21 0.70 -9.59 2.35
N ALA A 22 -0.06 -10.67 2.19
CA ALA A 22 0.47 -12.02 1.99
C ALA A 22 0.86 -12.34 0.52
N GLY A 23 0.90 -11.35 -0.36
CA GLY A 23 1.39 -11.50 -1.74
C GLY A 23 2.90 -11.33 -1.86
N GLY A 24 3.45 -11.59 -3.06
CA GLY A 24 4.87 -11.38 -3.34
C GLY A 24 5.32 -9.93 -3.13
N VAL A 25 4.54 -8.96 -3.63
CA VAL A 25 4.84 -7.53 -3.44
C VAL A 25 4.47 -7.03 -2.03
N GLY A 26 3.35 -7.48 -1.48
CA GLY A 26 2.91 -7.08 -0.14
C GLY A 26 3.93 -7.47 0.94
N SER A 27 4.43 -8.71 0.88
CA SER A 27 5.37 -9.25 1.88
C SER A 27 6.71 -8.51 1.92
N ILE A 28 7.25 -8.11 0.76
CA ILE A 28 8.47 -7.29 0.72
C ILE A 28 8.18 -5.84 1.11
N ALA A 29 7.02 -5.30 0.76
CA ALA A 29 6.62 -3.95 1.14
C ALA A 29 6.55 -3.78 2.66
N ILE A 30 5.96 -4.75 3.38
CA ILE A 30 5.92 -4.77 4.85
C ILE A 30 7.34 -4.66 5.42
N GLN A 31 8.23 -5.56 5.01
CA GLN A 31 9.60 -5.60 5.53
C GLN A 31 10.37 -4.31 5.25
N LEU A 32 10.25 -3.75 4.04
CA LEU A 32 10.89 -2.49 3.67
C LEU A 32 10.38 -1.31 4.50
N LEU A 33 9.08 -1.23 4.75
CA LEU A 33 8.49 -0.17 5.57
C LEU A 33 8.96 -0.27 7.02
N LYS A 34 9.03 -1.47 7.58
CA LYS A 34 9.53 -1.70 8.94
C LYS A 34 11.03 -1.44 9.07
N ALA A 35 11.81 -1.76 8.04
CA ALA A 35 13.25 -1.53 8.06
C ALA A 35 13.64 -0.06 7.87
N LYS A 36 12.84 0.72 7.13
CA LYS A 36 13.24 2.06 6.68
C LYS A 36 12.38 3.21 7.20
N THR A 37 11.29 2.95 7.94
CA THR A 37 10.36 4.02 8.36
C THR A 37 9.83 3.79 9.77
N ASN A 38 9.26 4.86 10.34
CA ASN A 38 8.53 4.81 11.60
C ASN A 38 7.01 4.64 11.43
N LEU A 39 6.53 4.27 10.24
CA LEU A 39 5.11 4.08 9.99
C LEU A 39 4.56 2.86 10.74
N THR A 40 3.34 2.99 11.24
CA THR A 40 2.52 1.84 11.62
C THR A 40 2.07 1.12 10.34
N VAL A 41 2.50 -0.12 10.18
CA VAL A 41 2.19 -0.97 9.02
C VAL A 41 0.97 -1.82 9.35
N ILE A 42 -0.13 -1.54 8.65
CA ILE A 42 -1.35 -2.35 8.68
C ILE A 42 -1.35 -3.19 7.40
N ALA A 43 -1.55 -4.49 7.50
CA ALA A 43 -1.57 -5.35 6.33
C ALA A 43 -2.81 -6.24 6.31
N THR A 44 -3.27 -6.63 5.12
CA THR A 44 -4.42 -7.52 5.02
C THR A 44 -4.03 -8.97 4.79
N ALA A 45 -4.65 -9.90 5.53
CA ALA A 45 -4.63 -11.34 5.27
C ALA A 45 -5.90 -12.01 5.83
N SER A 46 -6.41 -13.05 5.17
CA SER A 46 -7.71 -13.64 5.53
C SER A 46 -7.62 -14.97 6.29
N ARG A 47 -6.61 -15.80 6.00
CA ARG A 47 -6.41 -17.12 6.65
C ARG A 47 -5.46 -16.99 7.83
N GLU A 48 -5.67 -17.79 8.87
CA GLU A 48 -4.85 -17.76 10.10
C GLU A 48 -3.35 -17.86 9.80
N GLU A 49 -2.94 -18.86 9.01
CA GLU A 49 -1.55 -19.04 8.59
C GLU A 49 -0.97 -17.80 7.90
N THR A 50 -1.73 -17.18 6.99
CA THR A 50 -1.30 -15.96 6.29
C THR A 50 -1.27 -14.74 7.19
N LYS A 51 -2.13 -14.67 8.22
CA LYS A 51 -2.11 -13.59 9.20
C LYS A 51 -0.85 -13.68 10.04
N SER A 52 -0.60 -14.84 10.64
CA SER A 52 0.62 -15.09 11.42
C SER A 52 1.89 -14.88 10.59
N TRP A 53 1.88 -15.23 9.31
CA TRP A 53 3.00 -14.96 8.41
C TRP A 53 3.20 -13.46 8.18
N VAL A 54 2.14 -12.71 7.87
CA VAL A 54 2.24 -11.25 7.66
C VAL A 54 2.67 -10.51 8.93
N GLU A 55 2.22 -10.95 10.10
CA GLU A 55 2.69 -10.46 11.40
C GLU A 55 4.19 -10.73 11.59
N SER A 56 4.68 -11.93 11.25
CA SER A 56 6.10 -12.27 11.38
C SER A 56 7.02 -11.49 10.43
N LEU A 57 6.48 -10.96 9.33
CA LEU A 57 7.18 -10.02 8.44
C LEU A 57 7.29 -8.60 9.03
N GLY A 58 6.54 -8.31 10.11
CA GLY A 58 6.61 -7.06 10.86
C GLY A 58 5.38 -6.16 10.74
N ALA A 59 4.26 -6.63 10.18
CA ALA A 59 3.02 -5.86 10.24
C ALA A 59 2.61 -5.61 11.70
N ASP A 60 2.34 -4.36 12.06
CA ASP A 60 1.93 -3.98 13.42
C ASP A 60 0.47 -4.39 13.69
N HIS A 61 -0.35 -4.38 12.64
CA HIS A 61 -1.73 -4.84 12.67
C HIS A 61 -2.07 -5.65 11.43
N VAL A 62 -2.83 -6.74 11.60
CA VAL A 62 -3.35 -7.53 10.50
C VAL A 62 -4.87 -7.56 10.51
N ILE A 63 -5.47 -7.19 9.37
CA ILE A 63 -6.92 -7.16 9.18
C ILE A 63 -7.36 -8.10 8.06
N ASP A 64 -8.60 -8.54 8.09
CA ASP A 64 -9.15 -9.50 7.15
C ASP A 64 -9.84 -8.79 5.97
N HIS A 65 -9.23 -8.86 4.79
CA HIS A 65 -9.75 -8.25 3.56
C HIS A 65 -10.99 -8.96 2.98
N SER A 66 -11.44 -10.08 3.56
CA SER A 66 -12.75 -10.66 3.24
C SER A 66 -13.90 -10.00 4.00
N LYS A 67 -13.59 -9.12 4.96
CA LYS A 67 -14.52 -8.39 5.82
C LYS A 67 -14.44 -6.89 5.57
N ASP A 68 -15.30 -6.13 6.23
CA ASP A 68 -15.30 -4.67 6.18
C ASP A 68 -13.99 -4.11 6.73
N LEU A 69 -13.19 -3.47 5.86
CA LEU A 69 -11.91 -2.86 6.21
C LEU A 69 -12.10 -1.62 7.08
N ASN A 70 -13.17 -0.84 6.88
CA ASN A 70 -13.42 0.39 7.66
C ASN A 70 -13.69 0.04 9.11
N ALA A 71 -14.60 -0.90 9.37
CA ALA A 71 -14.94 -1.34 10.72
C ALA A 71 -13.72 -1.90 11.47
N GLN A 72 -12.85 -2.63 10.77
CA GLN A 72 -11.62 -3.15 11.35
C GLN A 72 -10.62 -2.03 11.68
N ILE A 73 -10.40 -1.08 10.77
CA ILE A 73 -9.53 0.09 11.01
C ILE A 73 -10.04 0.93 12.19
N GLU A 74 -11.36 1.13 12.30
CA GLU A 74 -11.96 1.85 13.44
C GLU A 74 -11.76 1.10 14.76
N THR A 75 -11.86 -0.23 14.75
CA THR A 75 -11.66 -1.08 15.93
C THR A 75 -10.21 -1.02 16.45
N LEU A 76 -9.23 -0.78 15.56
CA LEU A 76 -7.83 -0.60 15.98
C LEU A 76 -7.62 0.67 16.84
N GLY A 77 -8.55 1.63 16.82
CA GLY A 77 -8.46 2.85 17.62
C GLY A 77 -7.32 3.79 17.22
N ILE A 78 -6.82 3.66 16.00
CA ILE A 78 -5.73 4.49 15.43
C ILE A 78 -6.26 5.49 14.41
N ALA A 79 -5.44 6.49 14.09
CA ALA A 79 -5.76 7.44 13.03
C ALA A 79 -5.89 6.73 11.67
N LYS A 80 -6.76 7.27 10.80
CA LYS A 80 -6.95 6.79 9.43
C LYS A 80 -5.62 6.76 8.66
N PRO A 81 -5.34 5.71 7.85
CA PRO A 81 -4.10 5.62 7.11
C PRO A 81 -3.87 6.79 6.17
N LYS A 82 -2.66 7.37 6.22
CA LYS A 82 -2.22 8.40 5.28
C LYS A 82 -1.89 7.78 3.93
N TYR A 83 -1.46 6.52 3.93
CA TYR A 83 -1.11 5.77 2.73
C TYR A 83 -1.95 4.50 2.64
N VAL A 84 -2.38 4.18 1.42
CA VAL A 84 -2.89 2.86 1.07
C VAL A 84 -2.06 2.34 -0.09
N PHE A 85 -1.51 1.14 0.03
CA PHE A 85 -0.85 0.44 -1.05
C PHE A 85 -1.61 -0.84 -1.38
N SER A 86 -2.28 -0.85 -2.53
CA SER A 86 -3.04 -1.99 -3.00
C SER A 86 -2.23 -2.81 -4.00
N THR A 87 -2.06 -4.10 -3.71
CA THR A 87 -1.31 -5.02 -4.57
C THR A 87 -2.19 -5.94 -5.40
N ASN A 88 -3.49 -6.02 -5.07
CA ASN A 88 -4.47 -6.82 -5.78
C ASN A 88 -5.90 -6.34 -5.51
N HIS A 89 -6.80 -6.64 -6.45
CA HIS A 89 -8.24 -6.42 -6.33
C HIS A 89 -8.64 -4.97 -5.94
N THR A 90 -7.89 -3.97 -6.42
CA THR A 90 -8.16 -2.56 -6.10
C THR A 90 -9.58 -2.16 -6.48
N GLU A 91 -10.10 -2.65 -7.61
CA GLU A 91 -11.49 -2.43 -8.05
C GLU A 91 -12.52 -2.87 -6.99
N THR A 92 -12.26 -3.98 -6.30
CA THR A 92 -13.14 -4.50 -5.23
C THR A 92 -13.10 -3.65 -3.97
N TYR A 93 -11.95 -3.05 -3.66
CA TYR A 93 -11.76 -2.31 -2.40
C TYR A 93 -11.91 -0.80 -2.54
N ILE A 94 -12.15 -0.27 -3.74
CA ILE A 94 -12.07 1.17 -4.03
C ILE A 94 -12.95 2.03 -3.12
N GLU A 95 -14.21 1.63 -2.89
CA GLU A 95 -15.13 2.35 -2.01
C GLU A 95 -14.64 2.36 -0.55
N GLN A 96 -14.14 1.22 -0.09
CA GLN A 96 -13.61 1.09 1.26
C GLN A 96 -12.34 1.93 1.43
N ILE A 97 -11.44 1.90 0.44
CA ILE A 97 -10.22 2.72 0.39
C ILE A 97 -10.58 4.20 0.48
N VAL A 98 -11.51 4.68 -0.35
CA VAL A 98 -11.98 6.08 -0.34
C VAL A 98 -12.49 6.47 1.04
N SER A 99 -13.21 5.60 1.74
CA SER A 99 -13.74 5.87 3.07
C SER A 99 -12.67 5.88 4.18
N LEU A 100 -11.76 4.91 4.17
CA LEU A 100 -10.76 4.72 5.24
C LEU A 100 -9.53 5.60 5.10
N ILE A 101 -9.15 6.02 3.89
CA ILE A 101 -7.94 6.83 3.69
C ILE A 101 -8.14 8.23 4.28
N ALA A 102 -7.11 8.76 4.92
CA ALA A 102 -7.11 10.11 5.47
C ALA A 102 -7.18 11.17 4.36
N PRO A 103 -7.80 12.34 4.59
CA PRO A 103 -7.70 13.48 3.67
C PRO A 103 -6.24 13.82 3.36
N GLN A 104 -5.97 14.20 2.10
CA GLN A 104 -4.63 14.44 1.54
C GLN A 104 -3.70 13.22 1.57
N GLY A 105 -4.27 12.02 1.74
CA GLY A 105 -3.54 10.77 1.67
C GLY A 105 -3.11 10.40 0.25
N LYS A 106 -2.37 9.29 0.14
CA LYS A 106 -1.87 8.78 -1.14
C LYS A 106 -2.25 7.31 -1.32
N LEU A 107 -2.87 6.99 -2.46
CA LEU A 107 -3.14 5.63 -2.90
C LEU A 107 -2.06 5.20 -3.89
N GLY A 108 -1.38 4.09 -3.62
CA GLY A 108 -0.53 3.38 -4.57
C GLY A 108 -1.23 2.11 -5.04
N LEU A 109 -1.15 1.80 -6.34
CA LEU A 109 -1.63 0.54 -6.90
C LEU A 109 -0.66 -0.01 -7.97
N ILE A 110 -0.63 -1.34 -8.09
CA ILE A 110 0.19 -2.07 -9.07
C ILE A 110 -0.60 -3.10 -9.89
N ASP A 111 -1.88 -3.30 -9.57
CA ASP A 111 -2.77 -4.20 -10.30
C ASP A 111 -3.49 -3.49 -11.44
N ASP A 112 -4.26 -4.25 -12.22
CA ASP A 112 -4.92 -3.81 -13.45
C ASP A 112 -6.46 -3.91 -13.31
N PRO A 113 -7.12 -3.02 -12.55
CA PRO A 113 -8.57 -2.97 -12.46
C PRO A 113 -9.20 -2.72 -13.84
N GLN A 114 -10.33 -3.37 -14.15
CA GLN A 114 -11.00 -3.16 -15.45
C GLN A 114 -11.62 -1.76 -15.53
N THR A 115 -12.17 -1.30 -14.40
CA THR A 115 -12.66 0.07 -14.24
C THR A 115 -12.06 0.72 -13.01
N PHE A 116 -11.77 2.02 -13.11
CA PHE A 116 -11.21 2.78 -12.01
C PHE A 116 -11.80 4.20 -11.99
N ASP A 117 -12.88 4.39 -11.24
CA ASP A 117 -13.48 5.70 -11.04
C ASP A 117 -12.67 6.51 -10.02
N ILE A 118 -12.02 7.57 -10.51
CA ILE A 118 -11.21 8.47 -9.69
C ILE A 118 -12.04 9.51 -8.94
N MET A 119 -13.30 9.74 -9.34
CA MET A 119 -14.10 10.85 -8.82
C MET A 119 -14.35 10.81 -7.31
N PRO A 120 -14.57 9.65 -6.67
CA PRO A 120 -14.77 9.57 -5.22
C PRO A 120 -13.57 10.08 -4.40
N PHE A 121 -12.36 10.02 -4.94
CA PHE A 121 -11.13 10.46 -4.27
C PHE A 121 -11.00 11.99 -4.17
N LYS A 122 -11.74 12.74 -4.99
CA LYS A 122 -11.65 14.20 -5.10
C LYS A 122 -11.95 14.93 -3.79
N THR A 123 -12.98 14.50 -3.07
CA THR A 123 -13.45 15.18 -1.84
C THR A 123 -12.41 15.19 -0.73
N LYS A 124 -11.50 14.20 -0.76
CA LYS A 124 -10.38 14.07 0.18
C LYS A 124 -9.04 14.50 -0.40
N SER A 125 -9.00 15.01 -1.65
CA SER A 125 -7.75 15.39 -2.32
C SER A 125 -6.69 14.28 -2.32
N ILE A 126 -7.12 13.04 -2.57
CA ILE A 126 -6.20 11.90 -2.58
C ILE A 126 -5.39 11.89 -3.87
N SER A 127 -4.06 11.76 -3.74
CA SER A 127 -3.21 11.50 -4.91
C SER A 127 -3.17 10.01 -5.21
N ILE A 128 -3.23 9.64 -6.49
CA ILE A 128 -3.22 8.25 -6.95
C ILE A 128 -1.93 8.01 -7.73
N HIS A 129 -1.21 6.96 -7.37
CA HIS A 129 0.10 6.59 -7.92
C HIS A 129 0.04 5.18 -8.45
N TRP A 130 0.06 5.05 -9.77
CA TRP A 130 0.15 3.75 -10.43
C TRP A 130 1.61 3.42 -10.69
N GLU A 131 2.03 2.21 -10.34
CA GLU A 131 3.37 1.73 -10.66
C GLU A 131 3.31 0.47 -11.52
N LEU A 132 4.14 0.45 -12.55
CA LEU A 132 4.49 -0.74 -13.30
C LEU A 132 6.01 -0.90 -13.26
N MET A 133 6.47 -2.05 -12.77
CA MET A 133 7.90 -2.36 -12.60
C MET A 133 8.74 -2.15 -13.86
N PHE A 134 8.13 -2.29 -15.04
CA PHE A 134 8.80 -2.23 -16.32
C PHE A 134 8.71 -0.86 -17.02
N THR A 135 8.05 0.14 -16.43
CA THR A 135 7.84 1.45 -17.09
C THR A 135 9.15 2.04 -17.59
N ARG A 136 10.21 2.02 -16.77
CA ARG A 136 11.51 2.60 -17.15
C ARG A 136 12.13 1.91 -18.36
N SER A 137 12.12 0.58 -18.38
CA SER A 137 12.70 -0.20 -19.47
C SER A 137 11.84 -0.19 -20.74
N MET A 138 10.51 -0.18 -20.61
CA MET A 138 9.61 -0.19 -21.78
C MET A 138 9.61 1.14 -22.53
N TYR A 139 9.83 2.24 -21.82
CA TYR A 139 9.80 3.58 -22.40
C TYR A 139 11.17 4.27 -22.45
N GLU A 140 12.24 3.55 -22.09
CA GLU A 140 13.61 4.07 -22.03
C GLU A 140 13.65 5.45 -21.34
N THR A 141 13.04 5.54 -20.16
CA THR A 141 12.91 6.83 -19.45
C THR A 141 14.27 7.41 -19.12
N ASP A 142 14.36 8.74 -18.98
CA ASP A 142 15.60 9.45 -18.66
C ASP A 142 16.29 8.95 -17.38
N ASP A 143 15.55 8.27 -16.49
CA ASP A 143 16.01 7.69 -15.24
C ASP A 143 16.12 6.15 -15.26
N ILE A 144 16.35 5.54 -16.43
CA ILE A 144 16.43 4.07 -16.61
C ILE A 144 17.49 3.42 -15.73
N GLU A 145 18.57 4.12 -15.38
CA GLU A 145 19.61 3.63 -14.47
C GLU A 145 19.06 3.25 -13.09
N LYS A 146 18.02 3.95 -12.63
CA LYS A 146 17.35 3.63 -11.35
C LYS A 146 16.67 2.27 -11.37
N GLN A 147 16.40 1.69 -12.55
CA GLN A 147 15.88 0.33 -12.64
C GLN A 147 16.85 -0.67 -12.00
N GLY A 148 18.16 -0.53 -12.24
CA GLY A 148 19.19 -1.42 -11.70
C GLY A 148 19.39 -1.27 -10.19
N ASP A 149 19.28 -0.05 -9.68
CA ASP A 149 19.36 0.27 -8.24
C ASP A 149 18.21 -0.36 -7.43
N LEU A 150 17.05 -0.56 -8.06
CA LEU A 150 15.88 -1.14 -7.41
C LEU A 150 15.94 -2.67 -7.29
N VAL A 151 16.74 -3.36 -8.11
CA VAL A 151 16.86 -4.84 -8.11
C VAL A 151 18.12 -5.34 -7.40
N THR A 152 19.03 -4.44 -7.03
CA THR A 152 20.23 -4.75 -6.25
C THR A 152 19.91 -4.61 -4.76
N ILE A 153 19.64 -5.74 -4.11
CA ILE A 153 19.58 -5.82 -2.65
C ILE A 153 21.03 -5.81 -2.14
N PRO A 154 21.42 -4.90 -1.23
CA PRO A 154 22.73 -4.93 -0.58
C PRO A 154 22.89 -6.14 0.36
#